data_AF-A0A1Y1WQA6-F1
#
_entry.id   AF-A0A1Y1WQA6-F1
#
_cell.length_a   1.000
_cell.length_b   1.000
_cell.length_c   1.000
_cell.angle_alpha   90.00
_cell.angle_beta   90.00
_cell.angle_gamma   90.00
#
_symmetry.space_group_name_H-M   'P 1'
#
loop_
_entity.id
_entity.type
_entity.pdbx_description
1 polymer ?
#
loop_
_entity_poly.entity_id
_entity_poly.type
_entity_poly.pdbx_seq_one_letter_code
_entity_poly.pdbx_strand_id
1 'polypeptide(L)'
;MTHEGFRAVEELNNQALVKCGYLLKRSTKRKVWKKRWFVLRGTSLTCYKDDKEYELERIIDLSEAIQILEATWKTRKNVFGIVVSKKKYYFQAEVTYSIG
;
A
#
# COMPACT_ATOMS: atom_id res chain seq x y z
N MET A 1 10.38 2.36 18.35
CA MET A 1 10.44 3.10 17.06
C MET A 1 11.60 4.06 17.13
N THR A 2 12.51 4.04 16.17
CA THR A 2 13.68 4.94 16.14
C THR A 2 13.24 6.38 15.80
N HIS A 3 14.04 7.37 16.20
CA HIS A 3 13.74 8.80 15.99
C HIS A 3 13.52 9.16 14.51
N GLU A 4 14.19 8.45 13.59
CA GLU A 4 14.00 8.58 12.15
C GLU A 4 12.59 8.17 11.66
N GLY A 5 12.00 7.14 12.28
CA GLY A 5 10.67 6.65 11.90
C GLY A 5 9.56 7.67 12.19
N PHE A 6 9.71 8.47 13.25
CA PHE A 6 8.76 9.53 13.59
C PHE A 6 8.83 10.70 12.59
N ARG A 7 10.05 11.13 12.26
CA ARG A 7 10.30 12.22 11.31
C ARG A 7 9.77 11.92 9.91
N ALA A 8 9.93 10.68 9.44
CA ALA A 8 9.39 10.25 8.16
C ALA A 8 7.84 10.32 8.13
N VAL A 9 7.16 10.01 9.24
CA VAL A 9 5.70 10.10 9.33
C VAL A 9 5.21 11.54 9.33
N GLU A 10 5.89 12.46 10.03
CA GLU A 10 5.56 13.88 9.97
C GLU A 10 5.70 14.45 8.56
N GLU A 11 6.78 14.10 7.86
CA GLU A 11 7.00 14.57 6.49
C GLU A 11 5.94 14.04 5.51
N LEU A 12 5.49 12.80 5.71
CA LEU A 12 4.35 12.23 4.98
C LEU A 12 3.05 12.98 5.26
N ASN A 13 2.81 13.36 6.51
CA ASN A 13 1.58 14.07 6.89
C ASN A 13 1.50 15.48 6.29
N ASN A 14 2.64 16.08 5.94
CA ASN A 14 2.69 17.36 5.25
C ASN A 14 2.37 17.27 3.75
N GLN A 15 2.32 16.06 3.17
CA GLN A 15 1.94 15.86 1.78
C GLN A 15 0.43 15.71 1.61
N ALA A 16 -0.11 16.24 0.51
CA ALA A 16 -1.52 16.16 0.18
C ALA A 16 -1.98 14.70 0.05
N LEU A 17 -3.11 14.38 0.68
CA LEU A 17 -3.77 13.08 0.55
C LEU A 17 -4.33 12.92 -0.86
N VAL A 18 -3.84 11.92 -1.60
CA VAL A 18 -4.34 11.58 -2.93
C VAL A 18 -5.49 10.58 -2.83
N LYS A 19 -5.28 9.51 -2.07
CA LYS A 19 -6.30 8.46 -1.87
C LYS A 19 -6.00 7.68 -0.60
N CYS A 20 -7.04 7.23 0.07
CA CYS A 20 -6.94 6.25 1.15
C CYS A 20 -8.01 5.16 0.97
N GLY A 21 -7.79 4.02 1.61
CA GLY A 21 -8.74 2.91 1.53
C GLY A 21 -8.17 1.59 2.03
N TYR A 22 -9.07 0.66 2.34
CA TYR A 22 -8.67 -0.70 2.65
C TYR A 22 -8.30 -1.47 1.38
N LEU A 23 -7.15 -2.15 1.44
CA LEU A 23 -6.76 -3.17 0.48
C LEU A 23 -6.41 -4.46 1.22
N LEU A 24 -6.62 -5.59 0.55
CA LEU A 24 -6.05 -6.85 1.00
C LEU A 24 -4.62 -6.94 0.47
N LYS A 25 -3.63 -6.95 1.35
CA LYS A 25 -2.23 -7.13 1.01
C LYS A 25 -1.81 -8.59 1.16
N ARG A 26 -1.13 -9.16 0.16
CA ARG A 26 -0.52 -10.49 0.29
C ARG A 26 0.72 -10.42 1.18
N SER A 27 0.79 -11.33 2.16
CA SER A 27 1.99 -11.60 2.93
C SER A 27 3.00 -12.39 2.08
N THR A 28 4.22 -11.87 1.95
CA THR A 28 5.28 -12.58 1.22
C THR A 28 5.68 -13.88 1.91
N LYS A 29 5.68 -13.89 3.26
CA LYS A 29 6.06 -15.04 4.09
C LYS A 29 4.95 -16.09 4.17
N ARG A 30 3.77 -15.70 4.62
CA ARG A 30 2.66 -16.65 4.91
C ARG A 30 1.73 -16.90 3.72
N LYS A 31 1.92 -16.18 2.61
CA LYS A 31 1.07 -16.22 1.40
C LYS A 31 -0.43 -15.93 1.62
N VAL A 32 -0.83 -15.53 2.83
CA VAL A 32 -2.18 -15.07 3.19
C VAL A 32 -2.43 -13.61 2.77
N TRP A 33 -3.69 -13.27 2.58
CA TRP A 33 -4.15 -11.90 2.32
C TRP A 33 -4.65 -11.27 3.61
N LYS A 34 -4.22 -10.04 3.91
CA LYS A 34 -4.64 -9.31 5.12
C LYS A 34 -5.19 -7.95 4.75
N LYS A 35 -6.34 -7.59 5.33
CA LYS A 35 -6.92 -6.24 5.21
C LYS A 35 -6.05 -5.24 5.95
N ARG A 36 -5.69 -4.17 5.26
CA ARG A 36 -4.85 -3.07 5.77
C ARG A 36 -5.34 -1.76 5.18
N TRP A 37 -5.22 -0.70 5.95
CA TRP A 37 -5.53 0.65 5.52
C TRP A 37 -4.33 1.20 4.77
N PHE A 38 -4.54 1.69 3.56
CA PHE A 38 -3.51 2.31 2.75
C PHE A 38 -3.79 3.78 2.57
N VAL A 39 -2.73 4.58 2.60
CA VAL A 39 -2.79 6.02 2.40
C VAL A 39 -1.71 6.39 1.39
N LEU A 40 -2.14 7.00 0.30
CA LEU A 40 -1.26 7.55 -0.73
C LEU A 40 -1.15 9.06 -0.52
N ARG A 41 0.06 9.51 -0.17
CA ARG A 41 0.44 10.92 -0.07
C ARG A 41 1.68 11.14 -0.92
N GLY A 42 1.64 12.08 -1.87
CA GLY A 42 2.71 12.26 -2.86
C GLY A 42 3.05 10.93 -3.57
N THR A 43 4.32 10.52 -3.50
CA THR A 43 4.80 9.22 -4.02
C THR A 43 4.81 8.11 -2.97
N SER A 44 4.36 8.37 -1.75
CA SER A 44 4.44 7.42 -0.65
C SER A 44 3.13 6.68 -0.45
N LEU A 45 3.14 5.37 -0.68
CA LEU A 45 2.06 4.46 -0.35
C LEU A 45 2.34 3.82 1.02
N THR A 46 1.67 4.33 2.04
CA THR A 46 1.80 3.85 3.42
C THR A 46 0.72 2.83 3.77
N CYS A 47 1.06 1.93 4.68
CA CYS A 47 0.23 0.81 5.12
C CYS A 47 0.12 0.83 6.64
N TYR A 48 -1.11 0.88 7.13
CA TYR A 48 -1.46 0.86 8.53
C TYR A 48 -2.30 -0.38 8.86
N LYS A 49 -2.32 -0.74 10.14
CA LYS A 49 -3.17 -1.82 10.64
C LYS A 49 -4.65 -1.55 10.39
N ASP A 50 -5.09 -0.32 10.63
CA ASP A 50 -6.45 0.18 10.47
C ASP A 50 -6.46 1.67 10.06
N ASP A 51 -7.65 2.23 9.91
CA ASP A 51 -7.95 3.59 9.46
C ASP A 51 -7.62 4.67 10.49
N LYS A 52 -7.15 4.30 11.68
CA LYS A 52 -6.70 5.27 12.69
C LYS A 52 -5.31 5.83 12.39
N GLU A 53 -4.60 5.26 11.41
CA GLU A 53 -3.28 5.72 10.95
C GLU A 53 -2.17 5.75 12.04
N TYR A 54 -2.37 5.09 13.19
CA TYR A 54 -1.39 5.09 14.29
C TYR A 54 -0.32 3.99 14.19
N GLU A 55 -0.67 2.81 13.70
CA GLU A 55 0.25 1.66 13.60
C GLU A 55 0.79 1.53 12.17
N LEU A 56 1.82 2.31 11.83
CA LEU A 56 2.50 2.22 10.53
C LEU A 56 3.25 0.88 10.41
N GLU A 57 2.79 0.02 9.51
CA GLU A 57 3.43 -1.26 9.24
C GLU A 57 4.46 -1.18 8.09
N ARG A 58 4.25 -0.26 7.14
CA ARG A 58 5.12 -0.14 5.96
C ARG A 58 4.95 1.18 5.22
N ILE A 59 6.04 1.69 4.68
CA ILE A 59 6.08 2.69 3.61
C ILE A 59 6.57 2.00 2.34
N ILE A 60 5.92 2.26 1.22
CA ILE A 60 6.35 1.88 -0.13
C ILE A 60 6.54 3.18 -0.89
N ASP A 61 7.78 3.52 -1.21
CA ASP A 61 8.06 4.66 -2.09
C ASP A 61 7.77 4.24 -3.54
N LEU A 62 6.78 4.89 -4.13
CA LEU A 62 6.39 4.68 -5.52
C LEU A 62 7.31 5.42 -6.49
N SER A 63 8.19 6.31 -6.03
CA SER A 63 9.23 6.90 -6.88
C SER A 63 10.19 5.83 -7.42
N GLU A 64 10.38 4.75 -6.65
CA GLU A 64 11.15 3.56 -7.02
C GLU A 64 10.32 2.48 -7.75
N ALA A 65 9.04 2.74 -8.05
CA ALA A 65 8.21 1.75 -8.73
C ALA A 65 8.68 1.54 -10.17
N ILE A 66 9.06 0.30 -10.47
CA ILE A 66 9.52 -0.12 -11.80
C ILE A 66 8.32 -0.50 -12.67
N GLN A 67 7.30 -1.14 -12.07
CA GLN A 67 6.17 -1.67 -12.82
C GLN A 67 4.92 -1.81 -11.96
N ILE A 68 3.77 -1.49 -12.56
CA ILE A 68 2.43 -1.84 -12.06
C ILE A 68 1.88 -2.97 -12.92
N LEU A 69 1.36 -4.00 -12.29
CA LEU A 69 0.86 -5.20 -12.96
C LEU A 69 -0.60 -5.40 -12.62
N GLU A 70 -1.45 -5.56 -13.62
CA GLU A 70 -2.72 -6.25 -13.40
C GLU A 70 -2.43 -7.74 -13.24
N ALA A 71 -2.91 -8.33 -12.15
CA ALA A 71 -2.65 -9.73 -11.85
C ALA A 71 -3.96 -10.49 -11.85
N THR A 72 -4.08 -11.51 -12.70
CA THR A 72 -5.20 -12.44 -12.64
C THR A 72 -4.86 -13.56 -11.66
N TRP A 73 -5.76 -13.81 -10.72
CA TRP A 73 -5.63 -14.86 -9.72
C TRP A 73 -6.88 -15.74 -9.75
N LYS A 74 -6.69 -17.06 -9.70
CA LYS A 74 -7.75 -18.06 -9.94
C LYS A 74 -9.06 -17.80 -9.19
N THR A 75 -8.99 -17.23 -7.98
CA THR A 75 -10.16 -16.99 -7.12
C THR A 75 -10.33 -15.53 -6.70
N ARG A 76 -9.54 -14.60 -7.25
CA ARG A 76 -9.53 -13.20 -6.81
C ARG A 76 -9.55 -12.25 -8.01
N LYS A 77 -10.56 -11.39 -8.03
CA LYS A 77 -10.68 -10.27 -8.97
C LYS A 77 -9.99 -9.03 -8.39
N ASN A 78 -9.71 -8.04 -9.25
CA ASN A 78 -9.16 -6.73 -8.86
C ASN A 78 -7.82 -6.81 -8.12
N VAL A 79 -6.98 -7.75 -8.55
CA VAL A 79 -5.63 -7.92 -7.99
C VAL A 79 -4.64 -7.16 -8.86
N PHE A 80 -3.78 -6.38 -8.21
CA PHE A 80 -2.68 -5.69 -8.87
C PHE A 80 -1.38 -5.90 -8.10
N GLY A 81 -0.26 -5.75 -8.81
CA GLY A 81 1.08 -5.85 -8.27
C GLY A 81 1.84 -4.54 -8.43
N ILE A 82 2.64 -4.19 -7.43
CA ILE A 82 3.61 -3.10 -7.51
C ILE A 82 5.00 -3.72 -7.39
N VAL A 83 5.83 -3.52 -8.39
CA VAL A 83 7.24 -3.95 -8.41
C VAL A 83 8.11 -2.75 -8.08
N VAL A 84 8.86 -2.83 -6.99
CA VAL A 84 9.77 -1.78 -6.49
C VAL A 84 11.12 -2.40 -6.22
N SER A 85 12.17 -1.95 -6.90
CA SER A 85 13.54 -2.45 -6.74
C SER A 85 13.61 -4.00 -6.72
N LYS A 86 13.84 -4.62 -5.55
CA LYS A 86 13.90 -6.10 -5.37
C LYS A 86 12.65 -6.73 -4.75
N LYS A 87 11.55 -5.98 -4.61
CA LYS A 87 10.32 -6.43 -3.95
C LYS A 87 9.11 -6.30 -4.87
N LYS A 88 8.25 -7.31 -4.78
CA LYS A 88 6.95 -7.33 -5.45
C LYS A 88 5.86 -7.40 -4.41
N TYR A 89 4.98 -6.41 -4.43
CA TYR A 89 3.80 -6.35 -3.59
C TYR A 89 2.58 -6.74 -4.42
N TYR A 90 1.64 -7.45 -3.80
CA TYR A 90 0.36 -7.78 -4.41
C TYR A 90 -0.75 -7.30 -3.49
N PHE A 91 -1.72 -6.63 -4.10
CA PHE A 91 -2.87 -6.04 -3.46
C PHE A 91 -4.13 -6.47 -4.17
N GLN A 92 -5.23 -6.57 -3.42
CA GLN A 92 -6.56 -6.77 -3.97
C GLN A 92 -7.45 -5.64 -3.46
N ALA A 93 -8.12 -4.96 -4.38
CA ALA A 93 -9.18 -4.02 -4.04
C ALA A 93 -10.50 -4.78 -3.84
N GLU A 94 -11.23 -4.48 -2.76
CA GLU A 94 -12.58 -5.04 -2.53
C GLU A 94 -13.60 -4.48 -3.52
N VAL A 95 -13.41 -3.24 -3.99
CA VAL A 95 -14.32 -2.54 -4.90
C VAL A 95 -13.54 -1.97 -6.08
N THR A 96 -14.04 -2.16 -7.30
CA THR A 96 -13.56 -1.45 -8.48
C THR A 96 -14.28 -0.11 -8.54
N TYR A 97 -13.57 0.99 -8.25
CA TYR A 97 -14.09 2.31 -8.56
C TYR A 97 -13.70 2.61 -10.02
N SER A 98 -14.69 2.62 -10.91
CA SER A 98 -14.52 3.25 -12.22
C SER A 98 -14.20 4.73 -11.97
N ILE A 99 -13.01 5.15 -12.35
CA ILE A 99 -12.70 6.57 -12.53
C ILE A 99 -13.50 6.97 -13.77
N GLY A 100 -14.64 7.64 -13.55
CA GLY A 100 -15.41 8.30 -14.60
C GLY A 100 -14.78 9.63 -14.97
#